data_AF-A0A1I4DPM9-F1
#
_entry.id   AF-A0A1I4DPM9-F1
#
_cell.length_a   1.000
_cell.length_b   1.000
_cell.length_c   1.000
_cell.angle_alpha   90.00
_cell.angle_beta   90.00
_cell.angle_gamma   90.00
#
_symmetry.space_group_name_H-M   'P 1'
#
loop_
_entity.id
_entity.type
_entity.pdbx_description
1 polymer ?
#
loop_
_entity_poly.entity_id
_entity_poly.type
_entity_poly.pdbx_seq_one_letter_code
_entity_poly.pdbx_strand_id
1 'polypeptide(L)'
;MKKLTTYFLIVHTIMLLITGFGFWFILNKFFPETMVDYYFIVPLFFYLMGLIFIFQFKRTPVNEPKKMVNFYMLMRMIKIFMSVIIILIYWFLDKPHIRNFAIIFVIFYLINLIWETYIYMRMELYFKYKDKQQKNSRKDIEL
;
A
#
# COMPACT_ATOMS: atom_id res chain seq x y z
N MET A 1 -19.29 4.48 -0.53
CA MET A 1 -17.83 4.59 -0.76
C MET A 1 -17.10 5.11 0.47
N LYS A 2 -17.49 6.25 1.09
CA LYS A 2 -16.82 6.81 2.29
C LYS A 2 -16.55 5.78 3.41
N LYS A 3 -17.56 4.97 3.81
CA LYS A 3 -17.41 3.91 4.84
C LYS A 3 -16.36 2.85 4.46
N LEU A 4 -16.28 2.45 3.19
CA LEU A 4 -15.34 1.44 2.70
C LEU A 4 -13.90 1.99 2.68
N THR A 5 -13.72 3.24 2.23
CA THR A 5 -12.42 3.92 2.24
C THR A 5 -11.88 4.12 3.66
N THR A 6 -12.74 4.53 4.60
CA THR A 6 -12.36 4.68 6.02
C THR A 6 -11.98 3.34 6.63
N TYR A 7 -12.71 2.25 6.32
CA TYR A 7 -12.34 0.91 6.74
C TYR A 7 -10.95 0.51 6.23
N PHE A 8 -10.68 0.67 4.93
CA PHE A 8 -9.35 0.35 4.38
C PHE A 8 -8.23 1.20 4.99
N LEU A 9 -8.50 2.47 5.31
CA LEU A 9 -7.55 3.34 6.00
C LEU A 9 -7.23 2.82 7.40
N ILE A 10 -8.25 2.54 8.21
CA ILE A 10 -8.08 2.01 9.57
C ILE A 10 -7.30 0.69 9.53
N VAL A 11 -7.69 -0.25 8.67
CA VAL A 11 -7.02 -1.54 8.59
C VAL A 11 -5.59 -1.40 8.08
N HIS A 12 -5.32 -0.50 7.12
CA HIS A 12 -3.96 -0.23 6.66
C HIS A 12 -3.09 0.39 7.75
N THR A 13 -3.62 1.36 8.50
CA THR A 13 -2.89 1.97 9.64
C THR A 13 -2.59 0.94 10.72
N ILE A 14 -3.55 0.08 11.08
CA ILE A 14 -3.35 -0.99 12.08
C ILE A 14 -2.31 -2.00 11.59
N MET A 15 -2.42 -2.45 10.34
CA MET A 15 -1.48 -3.40 9.74
C MET A 15 -0.06 -2.82 9.72
N LEU A 16 0.09 -1.53 9.42
CA LEU A 16 1.40 -0.88 9.41
C LEU A 16 1.96 -0.66 10.81
N LEU A 17 1.13 -0.36 11.80
CA LEU A 17 1.56 -0.31 13.21
C LEU A 17 2.02 -1.67 13.70
N ILE A 18 1.27 -2.74 13.42
CA ILE A 18 1.63 -4.11 13.82
C ILE A 18 2.92 -4.53 13.13
N THR A 19 3.04 -4.31 11.82
CA THR A 19 4.24 -4.69 11.06
C THR A 19 5.43 -3.80 11.43
N GLY A 20 5.25 -2.49 11.55
CA GLY A 20 6.26 -1.52 11.98
C GLY A 20 6.85 -1.84 13.35
N PHE A 21 5.98 -1.97 14.35
CA PHE A 21 6.37 -2.23 15.74
C PHE A 21 6.82 -3.68 15.94
N GLY A 22 6.15 -4.63 15.26
CA GLY A 22 6.51 -6.04 15.28
C GLY A 22 7.88 -6.29 14.66
N PHE A 23 8.18 -5.71 13.50
CA PHE A 23 9.51 -5.82 12.88
C PHE A 23 10.56 -5.17 13.77
N TRP A 24 10.29 -3.99 14.33
CA TRP A 24 11.23 -3.33 15.23
C TRP A 24 11.55 -4.20 16.45
N PHE A 25 10.53 -4.81 17.07
CA PHE A 25 10.70 -5.73 18.19
C PHE A 25 11.50 -6.99 17.82
N ILE A 26 11.23 -7.57 16.65
CA ILE A 26 11.95 -8.76 16.14
C ILE A 26 13.42 -8.42 15.88
N LEU A 27 13.69 -7.30 15.19
CA LEU A 27 15.06 -6.85 14.89
C LEU A 27 15.83 -6.60 16.19
N ASN A 28 15.23 -5.91 17.16
CA ASN A 28 15.89 -5.62 18.44
C ASN A 28 16.22 -6.89 19.24
N LYS A 29 15.38 -7.93 19.16
CA LYS A 29 15.55 -9.16 19.95
C LYS A 29 16.43 -10.22 19.27
N PHE A 30 16.35 -10.35 17.95
CA PHE A 30 17.02 -11.42 17.21
C PHE A 30 18.21 -10.95 16.37
N PHE A 31 18.22 -9.69 15.93
CA PHE A 31 19.25 -9.15 15.03
C PHE A 31 19.66 -7.72 15.41
N PRO A 32 20.19 -7.49 16.63
CA PRO A 32 20.54 -6.13 17.09
C PRO A 32 21.59 -5.44 16.20
N GLU A 33 22.48 -6.21 15.56
CA GLU A 33 23.47 -5.72 14.58
C GLU A 33 22.85 -5.18 13.29
N THR A 34 21.56 -5.46 13.06
CA THR A 34 20.80 -4.95 11.91
C THR A 34 20.02 -3.68 12.20
N MET A 35 20.16 -3.11 13.41
CA MET A 35 19.57 -1.80 13.70
C MET A 35 20.14 -0.75 12.75
N VAL A 36 19.22 0.03 12.21
CA VAL A 36 19.50 1.07 11.24
C VAL A 36 19.04 2.39 11.84
N ASP A 37 19.91 3.39 11.87
CA ASP A 37 19.64 4.69 12.52
C ASP A 37 18.35 5.35 12.01
N TYR A 38 18.03 5.14 10.73
CA TYR A 38 16.84 5.68 10.08
C TYR A 38 15.75 4.64 9.80
N TYR A 39 15.62 3.61 10.64
CA TYR A 39 14.59 2.57 10.49
C TYR A 39 13.18 3.17 10.35
N PHE A 40 12.86 4.24 11.09
CA PHE A 40 11.54 4.89 11.09
C PHE A 40 11.11 5.44 9.71
N ILE A 41 12.06 5.72 8.81
CA ILE A 41 11.78 6.20 7.45
C ILE A 41 11.02 5.13 6.64
N VAL A 42 11.36 3.85 6.83
CA VAL A 42 10.76 2.74 6.08
C VAL A 42 9.25 2.63 6.33
N PRO A 43 8.75 2.41 7.56
CA PRO A 43 7.31 2.34 7.81
C PRO A 43 6.61 3.67 7.48
N LEU A 44 7.25 4.83 7.71
CA LEU A 44 6.67 6.13 7.37
C LEU A 44 6.43 6.28 5.85
N PHE A 45 7.40 5.88 5.03
CA PHE A 45 7.27 5.90 3.57
C PHE A 45 6.11 5.01 3.09
N PHE A 46 6.05 3.76 3.57
CA PHE A 46 4.99 2.84 3.19
C PHE A 46 3.61 3.30 3.65
N TYR A 47 3.54 4.01 4.78
CA TYR A 47 2.31 4.61 5.28
C TYR A 47 1.80 5.72 4.38
N LEU A 48 2.68 6.66 4.01
CA LEU A 48 2.33 7.74 3.09
C LEU A 48 1.88 7.18 1.74
N MET A 49 2.58 6.19 1.20
CA MET A 49 2.20 5.57 -0.07
C MET A 49 0.86 4.85 0.01
N GLY A 50 0.57 4.14 1.11
CA GLY A 50 -0.73 3.51 1.30
C GLY A 50 -1.87 4.52 1.50
N LEU A 51 -1.62 5.66 2.16
CA LEU A 51 -2.59 6.76 2.24
C LEU A 51 -2.91 7.33 0.87
N ILE A 52 -1.89 7.58 0.05
CA ILE A 52 -2.05 8.08 -1.32
C ILE A 52 -2.86 7.07 -2.15
N PHE A 53 -2.56 5.77 -2.01
CA PHE A 53 -3.29 4.68 -2.66
C PHE A 53 -4.79 4.70 -2.32
N ILE A 54 -5.14 4.81 -1.03
CA ILE A 54 -6.53 4.84 -0.56
C ILE A 54 -7.22 6.16 -0.97
N PHE A 55 -6.49 7.27 -0.99
CA PHE A 55 -7.03 8.56 -1.43
C PHE A 55 -7.41 8.54 -2.91
N GLN A 56 -6.56 7.99 -3.77
CA GLN A 56 -6.89 7.81 -5.19
C GLN A 56 -8.12 6.93 -5.39
N PHE A 57 -8.27 5.90 -4.56
CA PHE A 57 -9.46 5.06 -4.60
C PHE A 57 -10.74 5.86 -4.33
N LYS A 58 -10.73 6.78 -3.36
CA LYS A 58 -11.88 7.66 -3.08
C LYS A 58 -12.27 8.52 -4.29
N ARG A 59 -11.30 8.89 -5.11
CA ARG A 59 -11.47 9.78 -6.27
C ARG A 59 -11.86 9.03 -7.56
N THR A 60 -11.73 7.71 -7.58
CA THR A 60 -12.04 6.88 -8.75
C THR A 60 -13.55 6.61 -8.83
N PRO A 61 -14.24 6.99 -9.91
CA PRO A 61 -15.66 6.72 -10.07
C PRO A 61 -15.93 5.22 -10.29
N VAL A 62 -17.03 4.73 -9.69
CA VAL A 62 -17.47 3.32 -9.73
C VAL A 62 -17.66 2.80 -11.17
N ASN A 63 -18.02 3.69 -12.09
CA ASN A 63 -18.51 3.33 -13.41
C ASN A 63 -17.38 2.99 -14.41
N GLU A 64 -16.11 3.10 -14.01
CA GLU A 64 -14.97 2.88 -14.91
C GLU A 64 -13.89 1.97 -14.27
N PRO A 65 -14.17 0.66 -14.14
CA PRO A 65 -13.23 -0.27 -13.52
C PRO A 65 -11.87 -0.30 -14.23
N LYS A 66 -11.83 -0.08 -15.56
CA LYS A 66 -10.57 0.01 -16.33
C LYS A 66 -9.66 1.15 -15.86
N LYS A 67 -10.23 2.33 -15.52
CA LYS A 67 -9.44 3.45 -15.00
C LYS A 67 -8.83 3.12 -13.63
N MET A 68 -9.57 2.41 -12.78
CA MET A 68 -9.06 1.96 -11.48
C MET A 68 -7.82 1.07 -11.63
N VAL A 69 -7.85 0.09 -12.55
CA VAL A 69 -6.70 -0.80 -12.80
C VAL A 69 -5.49 0.00 -13.29
N ASN A 70 -5.71 0.95 -14.20
CA ASN A 70 -4.62 1.75 -14.75
C ASN A 70 -3.97 2.64 -13.68
N PHE A 71 -4.77 3.27 -12.82
CA PHE A 71 -4.25 4.04 -11.68
C PHE A 71 -3.53 3.17 -10.66
N TYR A 72 -4.03 1.96 -10.38
CA TYR A 72 -3.34 0.98 -9.53
C TYR A 72 -1.94 0.65 -10.08
N MET A 73 -1.86 0.34 -11.38
CA MET A 73 -0.58 0.03 -12.04
C MET A 73 0.37 1.24 -12.02
N LEU A 74 -0.14 2.44 -12.31
CA LEU A 74 0.65 3.67 -12.28
C LEU A 74 1.22 3.94 -10.88
N MET A 75 0.41 3.80 -9.83
CA MET A 75 0.88 3.97 -8.45
C MET A 75 1.93 2.95 -8.05
N ARG A 76 1.77 1.71 -8.50
CA ARG A 76 2.77 0.66 -8.29
C ARG A 76 4.10 1.01 -8.95
N MET A 77 4.07 1.58 -10.17
CA MET A 77 5.28 2.06 -10.84
C MET A 77 5.93 3.22 -10.08
N ILE A 78 5.18 4.27 -9.75
CA ILE A 78 5.68 5.41 -8.98
C ILE A 78 6.31 4.94 -7.66
N LYS A 79 5.71 3.96 -6.99
CA LYS A 79 6.25 3.38 -5.77
C LYS A 79 7.60 2.70 -5.98
N ILE A 80 7.76 1.94 -7.06
CA ILE A 80 9.04 1.30 -7.37
C ILE A 80 10.12 2.37 -7.57
N PHE A 81 9.83 3.41 -8.36
CA PHE A 81 10.78 4.51 -8.57
C PHE A 81 11.13 5.24 -7.27
N MET A 82 10.13 5.60 -6.46
CA MET A 82 10.35 6.26 -5.16
C MET A 82 11.15 5.36 -4.20
N SER A 83 10.87 4.06 -4.19
CA SER A 83 11.63 3.07 -3.40
C SER A 83 13.10 3.06 -3.76
N VAL A 84 13.42 3.04 -5.07
CA VAL A 84 14.81 3.06 -5.55
C VAL A 84 15.49 4.37 -5.15
N ILE A 85 14.83 5.51 -5.31
CA ILE A 85 15.36 6.81 -4.91
C ILE A 85 15.69 6.85 -3.42
N ILE A 86 14.81 6.32 -2.56
CA ILE A 86 15.05 6.29 -1.10
C ILE A 86 16.25 5.41 -0.76
N ILE A 87 16.36 4.23 -1.37
CA ILE A 87 17.51 3.33 -1.17
C ILE A 87 18.81 4.02 -1.63
N LEU A 88 18.78 4.74 -2.76
CA LEU A 88 19.93 5.51 -3.25
C LEU A 88 20.31 6.64 -2.30
N ILE A 89 19.35 7.41 -1.80
CA ILE A 89 19.60 8.47 -0.81
C ILE A 89 20.22 7.88 0.45
N TYR A 90 19.67 6.78 0.97
CA TYR A 90 20.23 6.10 2.13
C TYR A 90 21.67 5.64 1.87
N TRP A 91 21.94 5.11 0.67
CA TRP A 91 23.28 4.68 0.31
C TRP A 91 24.31 5.82 0.30
N PHE A 92 23.90 7.03 -0.10
CA PHE A 92 24.76 8.21 -0.02
C PHE A 92 24.99 8.70 1.42
N LEU A 93 24.00 8.56 2.30
CA LEU A 93 24.08 9.00 3.70
C LEU A 93 24.88 8.03 4.57
N ASP A 94 24.70 6.72 4.38
CA ASP A 94 25.23 5.70 5.28
C ASP A 94 25.58 4.40 4.53
N LYS A 95 26.79 4.38 3.97
CA LYS A 95 27.34 3.24 3.23
C LYS A 95 27.49 1.95 4.03
N PRO A 96 27.96 1.93 5.29
CA PRO A 96 28.19 0.67 6.00
C PRO A 96 26.91 -0.12 6.31
N HIS A 97 25.78 0.56 6.55
CA HIS A 97 24.51 -0.11 6.94
C HIS A 97 23.49 -0.27 5.81
N ILE A 98 23.82 0.11 4.56
CA ILE A 98 22.92 0.03 3.40
C ILE A 98 22.34 -1.37 3.18
N ARG A 99 23.11 -2.42 3.43
CA ARG A 99 22.66 -3.81 3.22
C ARG A 99 21.49 -4.15 4.14
N ASN A 100 21.59 -3.78 5.41
CA ASN A 100 20.57 -4.07 6.41
C ASN A 100 19.31 -3.23 6.13
N PHE A 101 19.49 -1.95 5.80
CA PHE A 101 18.40 -1.07 5.37
C PHE A 101 17.66 -1.64 4.14
N ALA A 102 18.39 -2.04 3.10
CA ALA A 102 17.80 -2.56 1.87
C ALA A 102 16.99 -3.85 2.12
N ILE A 103 17.49 -4.77 2.96
CA ILE A 103 16.78 -6.00 3.31
C ILE A 103 15.45 -5.67 4.03
N ILE A 104 15.50 -4.82 5.06
CA ILE A 104 14.31 -4.39 5.80
C ILE A 104 13.32 -3.71 4.84
N PHE A 105 13.82 -2.82 3.99
CA PHE A 105 13.01 -2.10 3.01
C PHE A 105 12.32 -3.06 2.04
N VAL A 106 13.02 -4.06 1.51
CA VAL A 106 12.46 -5.06 0.59
C VAL A 106 11.39 -5.91 1.29
N ILE A 107 11.61 -6.33 2.54
CA ILE A 107 10.60 -7.11 3.27
C ILE A 107 9.34 -6.29 3.49
N PHE A 108 9.47 -5.03 3.96
CA PHE A 108 8.34 -4.11 4.08
C PHE A 108 7.64 -3.89 2.75
N TYR A 109 8.40 -3.74 1.66
CA TYR A 109 7.87 -3.61 0.32
C TYR A 109 7.00 -4.81 -0.08
N LEU A 110 7.48 -6.03 0.13
CA LEU A 110 6.74 -7.25 -0.21
C LEU A 110 5.46 -7.39 0.62
N ILE A 111 5.53 -7.15 1.92
CA ILE A 111 4.36 -7.17 2.81
C ILE A 111 3.32 -6.13 2.36
N ASN A 112 3.78 -4.91 2.04
CA ASN A 112 2.93 -3.84 1.54
C ASN A 112 2.31 -4.19 0.17
N LEU A 113 3.06 -4.85 -0.70
CA LEU A 113 2.60 -5.29 -2.03
C LEU A 113 1.48 -6.33 -1.94
N ILE A 114 1.60 -7.31 -1.04
CA ILE A 114 0.55 -8.30 -0.77
C ILE A 114 -0.70 -7.59 -0.25
N TRP A 115 -0.52 -6.65 0.69
CA TRP A 115 -1.62 -5.88 1.27
C TRP A 115 -2.35 -5.03 0.23
N GLU A 116 -1.62 -4.32 -0.62
CA GLU A 116 -2.21 -3.52 -1.71
C GLU A 116 -2.97 -4.38 -2.71
N THR A 117 -2.41 -5.54 -3.07
CA THR A 117 -3.07 -6.50 -3.97
C THR A 117 -4.37 -7.00 -3.35
N TYR A 118 -4.39 -7.29 -2.04
CA TYR A 118 -5.59 -7.68 -1.32
C TYR A 118 -6.66 -6.58 -1.35
N ILE A 119 -6.31 -5.33 -1.03
CA ILE A 119 -7.24 -4.20 -1.08
C ILE A 119 -7.76 -4.02 -2.51
N TYR A 120 -6.88 -4.03 -3.51
CA TYR A 120 -7.25 -3.90 -4.92
C TYR A 120 -8.27 -4.96 -5.34
N MET A 121 -8.03 -6.24 -5.01
CA MET A 121 -8.91 -7.34 -5.38
C MET A 121 -10.30 -7.20 -4.74
N ARG A 122 -10.36 -6.84 -3.44
CA ARG A 122 -11.62 -6.58 -2.74
C ARG A 122 -12.40 -5.43 -3.37
N MET A 123 -11.70 -4.40 -3.83
CA MET A 123 -12.30 -3.24 -4.48
C MET A 123 -12.81 -3.55 -5.89
N GLU A 124 -12.05 -4.31 -6.67
CA GLU A 124 -12.48 -4.77 -8.00
C GLU A 124 -13.77 -5.60 -7.90
N LEU A 125 -13.86 -6.51 -6.93
CA LEU A 125 -15.07 -7.29 -6.66
C LEU A 125 -16.27 -6.41 -6.26
N TYR A 126 -16.03 -5.40 -5.41
CA TYR A 126 -17.08 -4.45 -5.01
C TYR A 126 -17.62 -3.66 -6.20
N PHE A 127 -16.75 -3.19 -7.11
CA PHE A 127 -17.18 -2.49 -8.31
C PHE A 127 -17.94 -3.39 -9.28
N LYS A 128 -17.46 -4.62 -9.53
CA LYS A 128 -18.16 -5.60 -10.37
C LYS A 128 -19.57 -5.92 -9.84
N TYR A 129 -19.73 -6.02 -8.52
CA TYR A 129 -21.04 -6.24 -7.90
C TYR A 129 -21.98 -5.04 -8.11
N LYS A 130 -21.47 -3.82 -7.91
CA LYS A 130 -22.27 -2.60 -8.01
C LYS A 130 -22.69 -2.27 -9.45
N ASP A 131 -21.83 -2.56 -10.43
CA ASP A 131 -22.14 -2.43 -11.85
C ASP A 131 -23.26 -3.38 -12.30
N LYS A 132 -23.21 -4.66 -11.86
CA LYS A 132 -24.29 -5.64 -12.12
C LYS A 132 -25.63 -5.22 -11.53
N GLN A 133 -25.63 -4.72 -10.28
CA GLN A 133 -26.83 -4.18 -9.62
C GLN A 133 -27.46 -3.04 -10.43
N GLN A 134 -26.64 -2.07 -10.85
CA GLN A 134 -27.12 -0.93 -11.64
C GLN A 134 -27.67 -1.36 -13.02
N LYS A 135 -27.06 -2.36 -13.65
CA LYS A 135 -27.54 -2.91 -14.93
C LYS A 135 -28.86 -3.68 -14.78
N ASN A 136 -29.07 -4.41 -13.68
CA ASN A 136 -30.34 -5.08 -13.41
C ASN A 136 -31.46 -4.09 -13.10
N SER A 137 -31.24 -3.11 -12.21
CA SER A 137 -32.27 -2.11 -11.90
C SER A 137 -32.71 -1.26 -13.09
N ARG A 138 -31.85 -1.06 -14.11
CA ARG A 138 -32.26 -0.38 -15.36
C ARG A 138 -33.17 -1.25 -16.22
N LYS A 139 -32.93 -2.56 -16.28
CA LYS A 139 -33.78 -3.50 -17.04
C LYS A 139 -35.18 -3.61 -16.44
N ASP A 140 -35.29 -3.56 -15.11
CA ASP A 140 -36.57 -3.63 -14.41
C ASP A 140 -37.44 -2.36 -14.58
N ILE A 141 -36.85 -1.23 -15.00
CA ILE A 141 -37.55 0.04 -15.26
C ILE A 141 -37.99 0.16 -16.73
N GLU A 142 -37.37 -0.60 -17.64
CA GLU A 142 -37.70 -0.62 -19.08
C GLU A 142 -38.77 -1.66 -19.45
N LEU A 143 -39.26 -2.45 -18.48
CA LEU A 143 -40.34 -3.45 -18.59
C LEU A 143 -41.64 -2.91 -17.98
#